data_AF-A0AB39D983-F1
#
_entry.id   AF-A0AB39D983-F1
#
_cell.length_a   1.000
_cell.length_b   1.000
_cell.length_c   1.000
_cell.angle_alpha   90.00
_cell.angle_beta   90.00
_cell.angle_gamma   90.00
#
_symmetry.space_group_name_H-M   'P 1'
#
loop_
_entity.id
_entity.type
_entity.pdbx_description
1 polymer ?
#
loop_
_entity_poly.entity_id
_entity_poly.type
_entity_poly.pdbx_seq_one_letter_code
_entity_poly.pdbx_strand_id
1 'polypeptide(L)'
;MTPLQAAILPPSAGWFWIFQGYLLFRRQPMAMLFWSIVTSFFINVGALIPVLGQTVLVLLTPLLTFLTLCACRKLEEGVRIAPGLWLQPLQTPGATGAQLRLGLAYLGCSFIAALAAVLPFLSSMLDALGTAEQPDFAALSQAMQGPMIVFGLFYVLLSALFWHTPALVGWHGLPMRRALFYSMVACWRNKYAIIVYVASWAAVFFGLHGLLDGLAAAGASTGLLAWLSLPLDVVVTALLYCSFYPIYTTIFRARPAAST
;
A
#
# COMPACT_ATOMS: atom_id res chain seq x y z
N MET A 1 -29.06 -8.52 -0.45
CA MET A 1 -27.71 -7.94 -0.25
C MET A 1 -27.87 -6.68 0.57
N THR A 2 -27.28 -6.61 1.77
CA THR A 2 -27.25 -5.38 2.56
C THR A 2 -26.53 -4.29 1.75
N PRO A 3 -27.04 -3.05 1.69
CA PRO A 3 -26.39 -1.98 0.95
C PRO A 3 -25.03 -1.68 1.60
N LEU A 4 -23.94 -1.92 0.84
CA LEU A 4 -22.58 -1.48 1.18
C LEU A 4 -22.53 0.03 1.05
N GLN A 5 -22.87 0.75 2.11
CA GLN A 5 -22.75 2.19 2.17
C GLN A 5 -21.46 2.56 2.91
N ALA A 6 -20.57 3.28 2.24
CA ALA A 6 -19.38 3.84 2.90
C ALA A 6 -19.81 4.86 3.96
N ALA A 7 -19.36 4.67 5.19
CA ALA A 7 -19.52 5.64 6.29
C ALA A 7 -18.72 6.92 6.01
N ILE A 8 -19.08 8.00 6.70
CA ILE A 8 -18.26 9.22 6.79
C ILE A 8 -17.71 9.26 8.21
N LEU A 9 -16.39 9.26 8.34
CA LEU A 9 -15.69 9.21 9.61
C LEU A 9 -15.00 10.54 9.93
N PRO A 10 -14.83 10.89 11.21
CA PRO A 10 -14.08 12.08 11.61
C PRO A 10 -12.59 11.92 11.26
N PRO A 11 -11.83 13.02 11.09
CA PRO A 11 -10.39 12.95 10.80
C PRO A 11 -9.59 12.10 11.80
N SER A 12 -9.99 12.09 13.08
CA SER A 12 -9.36 11.29 14.13
C SER A 12 -9.38 9.78 13.85
N ALA A 13 -10.31 9.29 13.01
CA ALA A 13 -10.34 7.89 12.60
C ALA A 13 -9.03 7.45 11.94
N GLY A 14 -8.32 8.36 11.27
CA GLY A 14 -7.01 8.08 10.66
C GLY A 14 -5.99 7.56 11.67
N TRP A 15 -5.88 8.22 12.82
CA TRP A 15 -5.03 7.78 13.93
C TRP A 15 -5.54 6.48 14.56
N PHE A 16 -6.85 6.36 14.76
CA PHE A 16 -7.44 5.16 15.35
C PHE A 16 -7.20 3.91 14.51
N TRP A 17 -7.15 4.00 13.18
CA TRP A 17 -6.83 2.86 12.31
C TRP A 17 -5.44 2.28 12.58
N ILE A 18 -4.45 3.14 12.87
CA ILE A 18 -3.10 2.71 13.23
C ILE A 18 -3.14 1.98 14.57
N PHE A 19 -3.82 2.55 15.57
CA PHE A 19 -3.97 1.92 16.88
C PHE A 19 -4.69 0.57 16.81
N GLN A 20 -5.78 0.47 16.03
CA GLN A 20 -6.48 -0.79 15.80
C GLN A 20 -5.60 -1.80 15.06
N GLY A 21 -4.78 -1.35 14.11
CA GLY A 21 -3.76 -2.18 13.46
C GLY A 21 -2.75 -2.73 14.47
N TYR A 22 -2.26 -1.91 15.39
CA TYR A 22 -1.38 -2.35 16.48
C TYR A 22 -2.05 -3.39 17.39
N LEU A 23 -3.33 -3.18 17.78
CA LEU A 23 -4.07 -4.16 18.56
C LEU A 23 -4.22 -5.50 17.83
N LEU A 24 -4.41 -5.47 16.51
CA LEU A 24 -4.49 -6.67 15.69
C LEU A 24 -3.13 -7.37 15.59
N PHE A 25 -2.05 -6.61 15.35
CA PHE A 25 -0.67 -7.10 15.34
C PHE A 25 -0.33 -7.85 16.64
N ARG A 26 -0.71 -7.29 17.80
CA ARG A 26 -0.46 -7.91 19.12
C ARG A 26 -1.07 -9.29 19.29
N ARG A 27 -2.11 -9.65 18.52
CA ARG A 27 -2.70 -10.99 18.61
C ARG A 27 -1.74 -12.07 18.11
N GLN A 28 -1.04 -11.81 17.00
CA GLN A 28 -0.07 -12.75 16.42
C GLN A 28 1.10 -12.01 15.75
N PRO A 29 2.02 -11.40 16.53
CA PRO A 29 3.13 -10.60 15.99
C PRO A 29 3.99 -11.37 14.99
N MET A 30 4.33 -12.62 15.31
CA MET A 30 5.19 -13.45 14.47
C MET A 30 4.59 -13.75 13.10
N ALA A 31 3.26 -13.87 13.00
CA ALA A 31 2.60 -14.09 11.72
C ALA A 31 2.72 -12.86 10.80
N MET A 32 2.54 -11.67 11.36
CA MET A 32 2.60 -10.42 10.60
C MET A 32 4.04 -10.01 10.28
N LEU A 33 4.99 -10.29 11.18
CA LEU A 33 6.43 -10.15 10.88
C LEU A 33 6.86 -11.11 9.77
N PHE A 34 6.43 -12.37 9.82
CA PHE A 34 6.67 -13.32 8.73
C PHE A 34 6.15 -12.79 7.39
N TRP A 35 4.92 -12.27 7.36
CA TRP A 35 4.35 -11.70 6.14
C TRP A 35 5.10 -10.47 5.65
N SER A 36 5.50 -9.58 6.56
CA SER A 36 6.33 -8.43 6.22
C SER A 36 7.68 -8.86 5.66
N ILE A 37 8.35 -9.85 6.24
CA ILE A 37 9.64 -10.35 5.74
C ILE A 37 9.47 -10.96 4.35
N VAL A 38 8.44 -11.79 4.15
CA VAL A 38 8.17 -12.44 2.85
C VAL A 38 7.90 -11.40 1.76
N THR A 39 7.04 -10.42 2.04
CA THR A 39 6.73 -9.35 1.08
C THR A 39 7.93 -8.45 0.80
N SER A 40 8.67 -8.03 1.84
CA SER A 40 9.93 -7.28 1.67
C SER A 40 10.96 -8.06 0.86
N PHE A 41 11.09 -9.37 1.08
CA PHE A 41 11.98 -10.23 0.29
C PHE A 41 11.61 -10.21 -1.20
N PHE A 42 10.33 -10.40 -1.54
CA PHE A 42 9.88 -10.34 -2.93
C PHE A 42 10.06 -8.95 -3.55
N ILE A 43 9.87 -7.87 -2.78
CA ILE A 43 10.14 -6.50 -3.23
C ILE A 43 11.62 -6.33 -3.59
N ASN A 44 12.52 -6.79 -2.71
CA ASN A 44 13.96 -6.70 -2.94
C ASN A 44 14.41 -7.57 -4.11
N VAL A 45 13.95 -8.82 -4.21
CA VAL A 45 14.25 -9.70 -5.35
C VAL A 45 13.72 -9.11 -6.66
N GLY A 46 12.52 -8.51 -6.65
CA GLY A 46 11.96 -7.82 -7.80
C GLY A 46 12.76 -6.58 -8.21
N ALA A 47 13.46 -5.92 -7.28
CA ALA A 47 14.36 -4.82 -7.60
C ALA A 47 15.65 -5.29 -8.32
N LEU A 48 16.06 -6.55 -8.15
CA LEU A 48 17.23 -7.12 -8.84
C LEU A 48 16.98 -7.39 -10.33
N ILE A 49 15.72 -7.41 -10.77
CA ILE A 49 15.34 -7.65 -12.16
C ILE A 49 14.74 -6.34 -12.72
N PRO A 50 15.56 -5.49 -13.38
CA PRO A 50 15.11 -4.19 -13.87
C PRO A 50 13.87 -4.32 -14.74
N VAL A 51 12.93 -3.39 -14.55
CA VAL A 51 11.63 -3.33 -15.24
C VAL A 51 10.69 -4.51 -14.92
N LEU A 52 11.08 -5.74 -15.23
CA LEU A 52 10.21 -6.92 -15.11
C LEU A 52 9.84 -7.23 -13.66
N GLY A 53 10.80 -7.22 -12.73
CA GLY A 53 10.52 -7.57 -11.34
C GLY A 53 9.54 -6.60 -10.69
N GLN A 54 9.74 -5.30 -10.91
CA GLN A 54 8.82 -4.26 -10.42
C GLN A 54 7.45 -4.31 -11.12
N THR A 55 7.41 -4.61 -12.42
CA THR A 55 6.16 -4.80 -13.17
C THR A 55 5.30 -5.93 -12.59
N VAL A 56 5.93 -7.06 -12.28
CA VAL A 56 5.25 -8.21 -11.65
C VAL A 56 4.73 -7.83 -10.26
N LEU A 57 5.50 -7.11 -9.45
CA LEU A 57 5.06 -6.67 -8.12
C LEU A 57 3.87 -5.71 -8.17
N VAL A 58 3.88 -4.74 -9.11
CA VAL A 58 2.74 -3.85 -9.34
C VAL A 58 1.50 -4.66 -9.71
N LEU A 59 1.63 -5.63 -10.63
CA LEU A 59 0.54 -6.52 -11.01
C LEU A 59 0.01 -7.33 -9.82
N LEU A 60 0.89 -7.83 -8.95
CA LEU A 60 0.52 -8.65 -7.79
C LEU A 60 0.00 -7.83 -6.60
N THR A 61 0.13 -6.51 -6.61
CA THR A 61 -0.23 -5.63 -5.48
C THR A 61 -1.67 -5.83 -4.98
N PRO A 62 -2.71 -5.89 -5.85
CA PRO A 62 -4.08 -6.14 -5.39
C PRO A 62 -4.25 -7.51 -4.73
N LEU A 63 -3.58 -8.53 -5.26
CA LEU A 63 -3.61 -9.89 -4.71
C LEU A 63 -2.93 -9.94 -3.33
N LEU A 64 -1.75 -9.36 -3.18
CA LEU A 64 -1.04 -9.28 -1.89
C LEU A 64 -1.84 -8.48 -0.85
N THR A 65 -2.48 -7.39 -1.28
CA THR A 65 -3.38 -6.60 -0.43
C THR A 65 -4.58 -7.44 0.03
N PHE A 66 -5.20 -8.20 -0.88
CA PHE A 66 -6.31 -9.08 -0.55
C PHE A 66 -5.92 -10.18 0.44
N LEU A 67 -4.74 -10.80 0.27
CA LEU A 67 -4.23 -11.81 1.20
C LEU A 67 -3.98 -11.21 2.59
N THR A 68 -3.39 -10.01 2.64
CA THR A 68 -3.17 -9.25 3.88
C THR A 68 -4.49 -9.02 4.62
N LEU A 69 -5.52 -8.57 3.91
CA LEU A 69 -6.85 -8.33 4.47
C LEU A 69 -7.51 -9.62 4.98
N CYS A 70 -7.41 -10.72 4.22
CA CYS A 70 -7.92 -12.03 4.66
C CYS A 70 -7.20 -12.54 5.92
N ALA A 71 -5.89 -12.34 6.01
CA ALA A 71 -5.13 -12.68 7.19
C ALA A 71 -5.56 -11.85 8.40
N CYS A 72 -5.66 -10.53 8.24
CA CYS A 72 -6.10 -9.63 9.30
C CYS A 72 -7.51 -9.98 9.83
N ARG A 73 -8.44 -10.34 8.94
CA ARG A 73 -9.76 -10.84 9.33
C ARG A 73 -9.67 -12.10 10.21
N LYS A 74 -8.85 -13.08 9.83
CA LYS A 74 -8.61 -14.29 10.63
C LYS A 74 -7.99 -13.98 11.99
N LEU A 75 -7.08 -13.00 12.06
CA LEU A 75 -6.51 -12.52 13.33
C LEU A 75 -7.59 -11.94 14.24
N GLU A 76 -8.55 -11.19 13.68
CA GLU A 76 -9.67 -10.63 14.45
C GLU A 76 -10.60 -11.74 14.96
N GLU A 77 -10.84 -12.77 14.15
CA GLU A 77 -11.62 -13.98 14.50
C GLU A 77 -10.89 -14.90 15.51
N GLY A 78 -9.66 -14.58 15.92
CA GLY A 78 -8.87 -15.37 16.87
C GLY A 78 -8.25 -16.64 16.27
N VAL A 79 -8.25 -16.78 14.94
CA VAL A 79 -7.72 -17.95 14.24
C VAL A 79 -6.20 -17.83 14.10
N ARG A 80 -5.46 -18.86 14.53
CA ARG A 80 -4.00 -18.94 14.37
C ARG A 80 -3.63 -19.09 12.89
N ILE A 81 -2.78 -18.19 12.37
CA ILE A 81 -2.32 -18.27 10.98
C ILE A 81 -1.03 -19.09 10.88
N ALA A 82 -1.17 -20.32 10.40
CA ALA A 82 -0.04 -21.12 9.94
C ALA A 82 0.41 -20.70 8.53
N PRO A 83 1.67 -20.91 8.14
CA PRO A 83 2.18 -20.57 6.79
C PRO A 83 1.29 -21.02 5.63
N GLY A 84 0.73 -22.23 5.69
CA GLY A 84 -0.16 -22.76 4.65
C GLY A 84 -1.52 -22.05 4.53
N LEU A 85 -1.94 -21.29 5.55
CA LEU A 85 -3.22 -20.58 5.54
C LEU A 85 -3.16 -19.23 4.82
N TRP A 86 -1.97 -18.68 4.58
CA TRP A 86 -1.81 -17.40 3.86
C TRP A 86 -2.33 -17.46 2.44
N LEU A 87 -2.16 -18.60 1.77
CA LEU A 87 -2.61 -18.81 0.38
C LEU A 87 -4.01 -19.41 0.27
N GLN A 88 -4.64 -19.75 1.40
CA GLN A 88 -6.00 -20.29 1.40
C GLN A 88 -7.02 -19.41 0.66
N PRO A 89 -6.99 -18.05 0.74
CA PRO A 89 -7.90 -17.20 -0.02
C PRO A 89 -7.79 -17.37 -1.55
N LEU A 90 -6.65 -17.89 -2.06
CA LEU A 90 -6.46 -18.15 -3.49
C LEU A 90 -7.15 -19.43 -3.96
N GLN A 91 -7.52 -20.31 -3.03
CA GLN A 91 -8.26 -21.55 -3.32
C GLN A 91 -9.76 -21.30 -3.51
N THR A 92 -10.27 -20.12 -3.13
CA THR A 92 -11.66 -19.74 -3.39
C THR A 92 -11.89 -19.62 -4.91
N PRO A 93 -12.85 -20.35 -5.49
CA PRO A 93 -13.10 -20.33 -6.92
C PRO A 93 -13.28 -18.92 -7.47
N GLY A 94 -12.50 -18.56 -8.49
CA GLY A 94 -12.56 -17.25 -9.15
C GLY A 94 -11.86 -16.10 -8.41
N ALA A 95 -11.47 -16.24 -7.14
CA ALA A 95 -10.83 -15.17 -6.37
C ALA A 95 -9.49 -14.76 -6.99
N THR A 96 -8.61 -15.72 -7.26
CA THR A 96 -7.29 -15.47 -7.87
C THR A 96 -7.43 -14.79 -9.24
N GLY A 97 -8.30 -15.31 -10.11
CA GLY A 97 -8.54 -14.72 -11.43
C GLY A 97 -9.16 -13.32 -11.36
N ALA A 98 -9.95 -13.02 -10.34
CA ALA A 98 -10.47 -11.67 -10.10
C ALA A 98 -9.36 -10.70 -9.63
N GLN A 99 -8.49 -11.13 -8.70
CA GLN A 99 -7.38 -10.31 -8.22
C GLN A 99 -6.31 -10.09 -9.30
N LEU A 100 -6.01 -11.08 -10.14
CA LEU A 100 -5.07 -10.92 -11.26
C LEU A 100 -5.61 -9.97 -12.34
N ARG A 101 -6.92 -10.03 -12.67
CA ARG A 101 -7.55 -9.05 -13.56
C ARG A 101 -7.50 -7.64 -12.97
N LEU A 102 -7.70 -7.51 -11.66
CA LEU A 102 -7.55 -6.23 -10.96
C LEU A 102 -6.09 -5.75 -11.01
N GLY A 103 -5.13 -6.67 -10.86
CA GLY A 103 -3.70 -6.45 -11.03
C GLY A 103 -3.32 -5.92 -12.40
N LEU A 104 -3.83 -6.54 -13.46
CA LEU A 104 -3.64 -6.08 -14.84
C LEU A 104 -4.23 -4.68 -15.06
N ALA A 105 -5.42 -4.41 -14.53
CA ALA A 105 -6.02 -3.08 -14.59
C ALA A 105 -5.17 -2.05 -13.83
N TYR A 106 -4.70 -2.39 -12.63
CA TYR A 106 -3.85 -1.52 -11.81
C TYR A 106 -2.52 -1.21 -12.51
N LEU A 107 -1.88 -2.23 -13.08
CA LEU A 107 -0.66 -2.08 -13.88
C LEU A 107 -0.88 -1.18 -15.09
N GLY A 108 -1.94 -1.42 -15.88
CA GLY A 108 -2.26 -0.61 -17.04
C GLY A 108 -2.53 0.85 -16.70
N CYS A 109 -3.32 1.10 -15.65
CA CYS A 109 -3.57 2.46 -15.17
C CYS A 109 -2.29 3.14 -14.63
N SER A 110 -1.42 2.39 -13.94
CA SER A 110 -0.13 2.89 -13.44
C SER A 110 0.81 3.24 -14.59
N PHE A 111 0.86 2.43 -15.65
CA PHE A 111 1.66 2.71 -16.84
C PHE A 111 1.16 3.94 -17.60
N ILE A 112 -0.16 4.07 -17.77
CA ILE A 112 -0.77 5.26 -18.38
C ILE A 112 -0.46 6.51 -17.56
N ALA A 113 -0.58 6.43 -16.23
CA ALA A 113 -0.22 7.53 -15.34
C ALA A 113 1.25 7.92 -15.43
N ALA A 114 2.16 6.94 -15.48
CA ALA A 114 3.59 7.18 -15.64
C ALA A 114 3.91 7.84 -16.99
N LEU A 115 3.32 7.34 -18.08
CA LEU A 115 3.50 7.93 -19.41
C LEU A 115 2.97 9.37 -19.45
N ALA A 116 1.76 9.60 -18.94
CA ALA A 116 1.16 10.94 -18.86
C ALA A 116 1.97 11.90 -17.99
N ALA A 117 2.66 11.40 -16.95
CA ALA A 117 3.52 12.20 -16.11
C ALA A 117 4.85 12.57 -16.78
N VAL A 118 5.40 11.70 -17.63
CA VAL A 118 6.69 11.93 -18.32
C VAL A 118 6.53 12.78 -19.58
N LEU A 119 5.47 12.57 -20.37
CA LEU A 119 5.28 13.21 -21.68
C LEU A 119 5.49 14.74 -21.69
N PRO A 120 4.98 15.52 -20.71
CA PRO A 120 5.17 16.97 -20.69
C PRO A 120 6.61 17.43 -20.46
N PHE A 121 7.47 16.55 -19.92
CA PHE A 121 8.84 16.87 -19.52
C PHE A 121 9.89 16.15 -20.39
N LEU A 122 9.46 15.42 -21.42
CA LEU A 122 10.34 14.55 -22.21
C LEU A 122 11.53 15.30 -22.80
N SER A 123 11.32 16.52 -23.32
CA SER A 123 12.40 17.37 -23.84
C SER A 123 13.44 17.70 -22.77
N SER A 124 13.00 18.21 -21.61
CA SER A 124 13.91 18.55 -20.50
C SER A 124 14.68 17.33 -19.96
N MET A 125 14.09 16.14 -20.01
CA MET A 125 14.78 14.91 -19.62
C MET A 125 15.80 14.45 -20.67
N LEU A 126 15.48 14.58 -21.96
CA LEU A 126 16.41 14.27 -23.04
C LEU A 126 17.59 15.25 -23.05
N ASP A 127 17.33 16.54 -22.81
CA ASP A 127 18.36 17.57 -22.68
C ASP A 127 19.27 17.29 -21.48
N ALA A 128 18.70 16.88 -20.34
CA ALA A 128 19.47 16.53 -19.13
C ALA A 128 20.28 15.23 -19.27
N LEU A 129 19.80 14.26 -20.06
CA LEU A 129 20.58 13.09 -20.45
C LEU A 129 21.77 13.48 -21.34
N GLY A 130 21.56 14.49 -22.19
CA GLY A 130 22.55 14.99 -23.14
C GLY A 130 23.07 13.92 -24.10
N THR A 131 24.14 14.25 -24.81
CA THR A 131 24.90 13.30 -25.66
C THR A 131 26.32 13.09 -25.14
N ALA A 132 26.62 13.59 -23.93
CA ALA A 132 27.95 13.48 -23.34
C ALA A 132 28.24 12.04 -22.90
N GLU A 133 29.51 11.64 -22.92
CA GLU A 133 29.94 10.29 -22.47
C GLU A 133 29.58 10.00 -21.01
N GLN A 134 29.41 11.05 -20.18
CA GLN A 134 28.92 10.92 -18.82
C GLN A 134 27.68 11.78 -18.60
N PRO A 135 26.56 11.18 -18.13
CA PRO A 135 25.35 11.94 -17.82
C PRO A 135 25.56 12.81 -16.59
N ASP A 136 25.06 14.05 -16.65
CA ASP A 136 24.97 14.92 -15.49
C ASP A 136 23.82 14.44 -14.58
N PHE A 137 24.18 13.67 -13.55
CA PHE A 137 23.21 13.13 -12.59
C PHE A 137 22.46 14.23 -11.82
N ALA A 138 23.06 15.40 -11.61
CA ALA A 138 22.38 16.51 -10.94
C ALA A 138 21.28 17.09 -11.85
N ALA A 139 21.62 17.37 -13.11
CA ALA A 139 20.64 17.84 -14.10
C ALA A 139 19.51 16.80 -14.32
N LEU A 140 19.85 15.51 -14.41
CA LEU A 140 18.87 14.44 -14.55
C LEU A 140 17.94 14.37 -13.32
N SER A 141 18.49 14.45 -12.11
CA SER A 141 17.69 14.44 -10.88
C SER A 141 16.70 15.61 -10.82
N GLN A 142 17.12 16.80 -11.28
CA GLN A 142 16.28 17.99 -11.35
C GLN A 142 15.17 17.82 -12.39
N ALA A 143 15.51 17.33 -13.58
CA ALA A 143 14.54 17.07 -14.66
C ALA A 143 13.48 16.04 -14.27
N MET A 144 13.81 15.09 -13.37
CA MET A 144 12.87 14.07 -12.89
C MET A 144 11.85 14.59 -11.86
N GLN A 145 12.07 15.75 -11.23
CA GLN A 145 11.17 16.26 -10.19
C GLN A 145 9.74 16.52 -10.71
N GLY A 146 9.62 17.15 -11.88
CA GLY A 146 8.33 17.43 -12.53
C GLY A 146 7.51 16.16 -12.77
N PRO A 147 8.04 15.17 -13.50
CA PRO A 147 7.40 13.87 -13.68
C PRO A 147 7.03 13.17 -12.37
N MET A 148 7.91 13.19 -11.37
CA MET A 148 7.62 12.56 -10.07
C MET A 148 6.43 13.21 -9.36
N ILE A 149 6.33 14.54 -9.38
CA ILE A 149 5.20 15.26 -8.78
C ILE A 149 3.90 14.92 -9.52
N VAL A 150 3.89 14.98 -10.86
CA VAL A 150 2.70 14.68 -11.66
C VAL A 150 2.26 13.22 -11.47
N PHE A 151 3.22 12.29 -11.45
CA PHE A 151 2.94 10.88 -11.15
C PHE A 151 2.37 10.72 -9.75
N GLY A 152 2.90 11.43 -8.75
CA GLY A 152 2.38 11.44 -7.38
C GLY A 152 0.91 11.86 -7.32
N LEU A 153 0.51 12.88 -8.09
CA LEU A 153 -0.89 13.31 -8.18
C LEU A 153 -1.79 12.23 -8.80
N PHE A 154 -1.35 11.58 -9.89
CA PHE A 154 -2.08 10.44 -10.45
C PHE A 154 -2.13 9.25 -9.48
N TYR A 155 -1.07 9.02 -8.72
CA TYR A 155 -1.00 7.94 -7.76
C TYR A 155 -2.02 8.11 -6.61
N VAL A 156 -2.33 9.35 -6.20
CA VAL A 156 -3.43 9.61 -5.24
C VAL A 156 -4.78 9.14 -5.81
N LEU A 157 -5.04 9.40 -7.09
CA LEU A 157 -6.26 8.95 -7.76
C LEU A 157 -6.30 7.43 -7.93
N LEU A 158 -5.18 6.81 -8.35
CA LEU A 158 -5.04 5.36 -8.45
C LEU A 158 -5.25 4.70 -7.09
N SER A 159 -4.67 5.26 -6.03
CA SER A 159 -4.86 4.80 -4.67
C SER A 159 -6.35 4.85 -4.32
N ALA A 160 -7.03 5.99 -4.50
CA ALA A 160 -8.47 6.08 -4.22
C ALA A 160 -9.31 5.04 -5.00
N LEU A 161 -8.98 4.82 -6.26
CA LEU A 161 -9.64 3.84 -7.12
C LEU A 161 -9.46 2.40 -6.65
N PHE A 162 -8.25 2.02 -6.21
CA PHE A 162 -7.90 0.62 -5.96
C PHE A 162 -7.81 0.25 -4.47
N TRP A 163 -7.75 1.21 -3.54
CA TRP A 163 -7.50 0.96 -2.11
C TRP A 163 -8.43 -0.10 -1.50
N HIS A 164 -9.73 -0.02 -1.78
CA HIS A 164 -10.73 -0.95 -1.24
C HIS A 164 -11.20 -2.00 -2.25
N THR A 165 -10.83 -1.87 -3.51
CA THR A 165 -11.30 -2.74 -4.59
C THR A 165 -10.94 -4.22 -4.41
N PRO A 166 -9.74 -4.61 -3.93
CA PRO A 166 -9.40 -6.01 -3.71
C PRO A 166 -10.38 -6.72 -2.77
N ALA A 167 -10.74 -6.08 -1.66
CA ALA A 167 -11.73 -6.61 -0.72
C ALA A 167 -13.15 -6.60 -1.29
N LEU A 168 -13.54 -5.52 -1.98
CA LEU A 168 -14.87 -5.41 -2.59
C LEU A 168 -15.11 -6.48 -3.66
N VAL A 169 -14.10 -6.77 -4.48
CA VAL A 169 -14.15 -7.84 -5.48
C VAL A 169 -14.06 -9.21 -4.81
N GLY A 170 -13.09 -9.40 -3.91
CA GLY A 170 -12.79 -10.71 -3.34
C GLY A 170 -13.79 -11.21 -2.30
N TRP A 171 -14.39 -10.33 -1.49
CA TRP A 171 -15.37 -10.72 -0.46
C TRP A 171 -16.83 -10.57 -0.90
N HIS A 172 -17.12 -9.60 -1.77
CA HIS A 172 -18.49 -9.31 -2.19
C HIS A 172 -18.79 -9.68 -3.65
N GLY A 173 -17.81 -10.18 -4.40
CA GLY A 173 -18.00 -10.58 -5.80
C GLY A 173 -18.45 -9.43 -6.70
N LEU A 174 -18.18 -8.18 -6.32
CA LEU A 174 -18.62 -7.02 -7.09
C LEU A 174 -17.89 -6.97 -8.45
N PRO A 175 -18.57 -6.60 -9.55
CA PRO A 175 -17.91 -6.38 -10.82
C PRO A 175 -16.91 -5.23 -10.68
N MET A 176 -15.73 -5.37 -11.29
CA MET A 176 -14.58 -4.48 -11.13
C MET A 176 -14.94 -3.00 -11.24
N ARG A 177 -15.71 -2.61 -12.27
CA ARG A 177 -16.14 -1.22 -12.48
C ARG A 177 -16.92 -0.64 -11.27
N ARG A 178 -17.83 -1.43 -10.67
CA ARG A 178 -18.59 -1.00 -9.49
C ARG A 178 -17.70 -0.94 -8.25
N ALA A 179 -16.78 -1.89 -8.11
CA ALA A 179 -15.85 -1.93 -6.98
C ALA A 179 -14.84 -0.76 -7.00
N LEU A 180 -14.35 -0.36 -8.18
CA LEU A 180 -13.52 0.85 -8.36
C LEU A 180 -14.30 2.11 -7.98
N PHE A 181 -15.53 2.24 -8.45
CA PHE A 181 -16.40 3.37 -8.10
C PHE A 181 -16.67 3.46 -6.59
N TYR A 182 -17.02 2.34 -5.94
CA TYR A 182 -17.22 2.33 -4.49
C TYR A 182 -15.95 2.61 -3.69
N SER A 183 -14.79 2.14 -4.13
CA SER A 183 -13.50 2.50 -3.51
C SER A 183 -13.24 4.01 -3.59
N MET A 184 -13.40 4.60 -4.78
CA MET A 184 -13.22 6.04 -4.98
C MET A 184 -14.17 6.86 -4.10
N VAL A 185 -15.47 6.51 -4.09
CA VAL A 185 -16.47 7.20 -3.26
C VAL A 185 -16.16 7.05 -1.77
N ALA A 186 -15.75 5.85 -1.33
CA ALA A 186 -15.36 5.60 0.05
C ALA A 186 -14.15 6.45 0.47
N CYS A 187 -13.11 6.52 -0.38
CA CYS A 187 -11.94 7.35 -0.13
C CYS A 187 -12.30 8.84 -0.11
N TRP A 188 -13.11 9.31 -1.07
CA TRP A 188 -13.54 10.70 -1.16
C TRP A 188 -14.32 11.16 0.08
N ARG A 189 -15.23 10.30 0.58
CA ARG A 189 -16.01 10.54 1.79
C ARG A 189 -15.17 10.56 3.07
N ASN A 190 -14.01 9.91 3.06
CA ASN A 190 -13.13 9.78 4.24
C ASN A 190 -11.75 10.43 4.02
N LYS A 191 -11.61 11.35 3.07
CA LYS A 191 -10.31 11.95 2.68
C LYS A 191 -9.53 12.54 3.84
N TYR A 192 -10.19 13.20 4.80
CA TYR A 192 -9.49 13.80 5.93
C TYR A 192 -8.96 12.76 6.92
N ALA A 193 -9.70 11.67 7.16
CA ALA A 193 -9.20 10.55 7.94
C ALA A 193 -8.02 9.86 7.24
N ILE A 194 -8.10 9.69 5.91
CA ILE A 194 -7.01 9.15 5.09
C ILE A 194 -5.78 10.06 5.12
N ILE A 195 -5.95 11.39 5.04
CA ILE A 195 -4.83 12.35 5.16
C ILE A 195 -4.16 12.22 6.53
N VAL A 196 -4.92 12.19 7.63
CA VAL A 196 -4.36 11.99 8.98
C VAL A 196 -3.63 10.65 9.09
N TYR A 197 -4.19 9.59 8.52
CA TYR A 197 -3.57 8.26 8.49
C TYR A 197 -2.23 8.27 7.74
N VAL A 198 -2.18 8.82 6.53
CA VAL A 198 -0.96 8.91 5.72
C VAL A 198 0.07 9.81 6.40
N ALA A 199 -0.34 10.96 6.93
CA ALA A 199 0.54 11.87 7.67
C ALA A 199 1.12 11.22 8.93
N SER A 200 0.34 10.42 9.64
CA SER A 200 0.80 9.69 10.83
C SER A 200 1.85 8.64 10.47
N TRP A 201 1.64 7.87 9.41
CA TRP A 201 2.64 6.92 8.93
C TRP A 201 3.90 7.60 8.39
N ALA A 202 3.76 8.72 7.68
CA ALA A 202 4.88 9.53 7.25
C ALA A 202 5.70 10.04 8.45
N ALA A 203 5.03 10.55 9.50
CA ALA A 203 5.70 10.99 10.72
C ALA A 203 6.43 9.85 11.43
N VAL A 204 5.85 8.64 11.50
CA VAL A 204 6.53 7.45 12.05
C VAL A 204 7.76 7.09 11.23
N PHE A 205 7.63 7.00 9.90
CA PHE A 205 8.71 6.59 9.02
C PHE A 205 9.87 7.60 9.00
N PHE A 206 9.58 8.88 8.74
CA PHE A 206 10.59 9.94 8.70
C PHE A 206 11.14 10.26 10.09
N GLY A 207 10.32 10.18 11.14
CA GLY A 207 10.78 10.35 12.52
C GLY A 207 11.75 9.26 12.94
N LEU A 208 11.48 8.01 12.58
CA LEU A 208 12.37 6.89 12.82
C LEU A 208 13.71 7.06 12.09
N HIS A 209 13.68 7.31 10.77
CA HIS A 209 14.90 7.46 9.98
C HIS A 209 15.69 8.71 10.37
N GLY A 210 15.01 9.83 10.62
CA GLY A 210 15.66 11.05 11.11
C GLY A 210 16.33 10.87 12.48
N LEU A 211 15.77 10.03 13.36
CA LEU A 211 16.43 9.65 14.61
C LEU A 211 17.70 8.82 14.35
N LEU A 212 17.63 7.82 13.48
CA LEU A 212 18.80 7.00 13.12
C LEU A 212 19.91 7.85 12.49
N ASP A 213 19.56 8.74 11.57
CA ASP A 213 20.49 9.67 10.92
C ASP A 213 21.10 10.65 11.94
N GLY A 214 20.28 11.15 12.87
CA GLY A 214 20.75 11.99 13.98
C GLY A 214 21.74 11.27 14.90
N LEU A 215 21.52 9.99 15.19
CA LEU A 215 22.46 9.17 15.96
C LEU A 215 23.76 8.93 15.19
N ALA A 216 23.68 8.70 13.87
CA ALA A 216 24.86 8.57 13.01
C ALA A 216 25.69 9.85 13.02
N ALA A 217 25.04 11.01 12.88
CA ALA A 217 25.69 12.32 12.96
C ALA A 217 26.32 12.60 14.35
N ALA A 218 25.76 12.01 15.41
CA ALA A 218 26.31 12.07 16.76
C ALA A 218 27.48 11.09 17.02
N GLY A 219 27.92 10.34 16.00
CA GLY A 219 29.07 9.43 16.08
C GLY A 219 28.73 7.97 16.37
N ALA A 220 27.46 7.57 16.35
CA ALA A 220 27.10 6.16 16.43
C ALA A 220 27.55 5.39 15.17
N SER A 221 27.80 4.08 15.32
CA SER A 221 28.23 3.23 14.20
C SER A 221 27.15 3.16 13.11
N THR A 222 27.46 3.70 11.93
CA THR A 222 26.57 3.67 10.75
C THR A 222 26.23 2.24 10.33
N GLY A 223 27.20 1.32 10.44
CA GLY A 223 26.96 -0.10 10.20
C GLY A 223 25.93 -0.68 11.16
N LEU A 224 26.04 -0.40 12.46
CA LEU A 224 25.06 -0.86 13.45
C LEU A 224 23.67 -0.27 13.19
N LEU A 225 23.58 1.02 12.89
CA LEU A 225 22.32 1.70 12.61
C LEU A 225 21.63 1.15 11.35
N ALA A 226 22.39 0.86 10.30
CA ALA A 226 21.88 0.19 9.10
C ALA A 226 21.39 -1.25 9.39
N TRP A 227 22.06 -1.98 10.28
CA TRP A 227 21.58 -3.28 10.73
C TRP A 227 20.29 -3.19 11.57
N LEU A 228 20.11 -2.09 12.32
CA LEU A 228 18.92 -1.84 13.13
C LEU A 228 17.73 -1.33 12.30
N SER A 229 17.95 -0.60 11.20
CA SER A 229 16.86 -0.11 10.36
C SER A 229 16.05 -1.26 9.76
N LEU A 230 16.70 -2.31 9.27
CA LEU A 230 16.05 -3.47 8.66
C LEU A 230 14.93 -4.10 9.52
N PRO A 231 15.17 -4.55 10.77
CA PRO A 231 14.10 -5.11 11.61
C PRO A 231 13.05 -4.07 12.01
N LEU A 232 13.42 -2.80 12.13
CA LEU A 232 12.47 -1.72 12.45
C LEU A 232 11.51 -1.49 11.28
N ASP A 233 12.00 -1.47 10.04
CA ASP A 233 11.19 -1.36 8.83
C ASP A 233 10.23 -2.54 8.66
N VAL A 234 10.68 -3.75 9.01
CA VAL A 234 9.83 -4.94 9.04
C VAL A 234 8.70 -4.79 10.07
N VAL A 235 8.98 -4.27 11.26
CA VAL A 235 7.94 -4.02 12.27
C VAL A 235 6.96 -2.94 11.79
N VAL A 236 7.47 -1.83 11.26
CA VAL A 236 6.65 -0.73 10.72
C VAL A 236 5.76 -1.24 9.60
N THR A 237 6.29 -2.03 8.68
CA THR A 237 5.54 -2.62 7.57
C THR A 237 4.48 -3.62 8.05
N ALA A 238 4.81 -4.48 9.02
CA ALA A 238 3.84 -5.38 9.62
C ALA A 238 2.66 -4.63 10.27
N LEU A 239 2.93 -3.55 11.00
CA LEU A 239 1.91 -2.70 11.60
C LEU A 239 1.08 -1.96 10.55
N LEU A 240 1.70 -1.47 9.48
CA LEU A 240 1.04 -0.85 8.34
C LEU A 240 0.03 -1.81 7.72
N TYR A 241 0.44 -3.05 7.43
CA TYR A 241 -0.43 -4.09 6.89
C TYR A 241 -1.60 -4.43 7.81
N CYS A 242 -1.39 -4.51 9.13
CA CYS A 242 -2.47 -4.71 10.09
C CYS A 242 -3.50 -3.59 10.08
N SER A 243 -3.11 -2.36 9.74
CA SER A 243 -4.02 -1.22 9.74
C SER A 243 -4.98 -1.19 8.55
N PHE A 244 -4.70 -1.90 7.45
CA PHE A 244 -5.57 -1.92 6.26
C PHE A 244 -6.96 -2.49 6.55
N TYR A 245 -7.05 -3.50 7.41
CA TYR A 245 -8.31 -4.16 7.73
C TYR A 245 -9.26 -3.28 8.57
N PRO A 246 -8.82 -2.65 9.67
CA PRO A 246 -9.62 -1.64 10.37
C PRO A 246 -10.13 -0.49 9.49
N ILE A 247 -9.33 -0.01 8.53
CA ILE A 247 -9.77 1.03 7.58
C ILE A 247 -10.98 0.51 6.80
N TYR A 248 -10.89 -0.69 6.24
CA TYR A 248 -11.98 -1.29 5.49
C TYR A 248 -13.23 -1.51 6.35
N THR A 249 -13.10 -2.17 7.51
CA THR A 249 -14.27 -2.56 8.32
C THR A 249 -15.00 -1.38 8.92
N THR A 250 -14.28 -0.30 9.27
CA THR A 250 -14.91 0.92 9.80
C THR A 250 -15.59 1.76 8.70
N ILE A 251 -15.05 1.79 7.48
CA ILE A 251 -15.67 2.48 6.34
C ILE A 251 -16.87 1.69 5.82
N PHE A 252 -16.78 0.36 5.72
CA PHE A 252 -17.81 -0.50 5.12
C PHE A 252 -18.62 -1.28 6.17
N ARG A 253 -19.01 -0.66 7.29
CA ARG A 253 -19.87 -1.30 8.29
C ARG A 253 -21.24 -1.65 7.70
N ALA A 254 -21.71 -2.87 7.93
CA ALA A 254 -23.13 -3.17 7.80
C ALA A 254 -23.89 -2.34 8.85
N ARG A 255 -24.89 -1.55 8.42
CA ARG A 255 -25.77 -0.82 9.34
C ARG A 255 -26.45 -1.84 10.26
N PRO A 256 -26.45 -1.67 11.60
CA PRO A 256 -27.35 -2.45 12.45
C PRO A 256 -28.77 -2.23 11.95
N ALA A 257 -29.55 -3.29 11.74
CA ALA A 257 -30.96 -3.15 11.39
C ALA A 257 -31.58 -2.17 12.38
N ALA A 258 -32.19 -1.09 11.88
CA ALA A 258 -32.88 -0.14 12.76
C ALA A 258 -33.89 -0.94 13.57
N SER A 259 -33.71 -1.02 14.89
CA SER A 259 -34.74 -1.54 15.78
C SER A 259 -35.94 -0.62 15.63
N THR A 260 -36.97 -1.13 14.96
CA THR A 260 -38.30 -0.53 14.87
C THR A 260 -38.91 -0.35 16.24
#